data_AF-A0A0M2GFB5-F1
#
_entry.id   AF-A0A0M2GFB5-F1
#
_cell.length_a   1.000
_cell.length_b   1.000
_cell.length_c   1.000
_cell.angle_alpha   90.00
_cell.angle_beta   90.00
_cell.angle_gamma   90.00
#
_symmetry.space_group_name_H-M   'P 1'
#
loop_
_entity.id
_entity.type
_entity.pdbx_description
1 polymer ?
#
loop_
_entity_poly.entity_id
_entity_poly.type
_entity_poly.pdbx_seq_one_letter_code
_entity_poly.pdbx_strand_id
1 'polypeptide(L)'
;MKIQERTGAGAGRSAAPAQPSVGDRLPTPPRERKPALAALAVLLILVGALGATMLVLQAGERIEVVKVTQAIPAGGSVNTSNATPVMVAKDDSIHYIEWTQLDQLKKLKAVNAIPAGVVAVGEMFGDEAGVAAGKATVGLSLKAGQYPTGIKQGDTVAAYRVNSASGSSNSNSSSSATNSSVIVDNARVTYVPGPKDGGDEIVGSTNLAVTLTVDSDKAADLAQAASNGEVALVQVPGNSGN
;
A
#
# COMPACT_ATOMS: atom_id res chain seq x y z
N MET A 1 92.56 42.28 -62.55
CA MET A 1 92.10 42.87 -63.83
C MET A 1 91.36 41.80 -64.62
N LYS A 2 90.22 42.19 -65.21
CA LYS A 2 89.60 41.62 -66.44
C LYS A 2 89.17 40.15 -66.48
N ILE A 3 87.89 39.98 -66.12
CA ILE A 3 86.78 39.37 -66.87
C ILE A 3 87.08 38.79 -68.27
N GLN A 4 86.34 37.71 -68.55
CA GLN A 4 85.85 37.15 -69.82
C GLN A 4 86.71 36.04 -70.40
N GLU A 5 86.17 34.81 -70.39
CA GLU A 5 85.88 34.10 -71.63
C GLU A 5 84.59 33.28 -71.54
N ARG A 6 83.91 33.28 -72.68
CA ARG A 6 82.55 32.86 -72.96
C ARG A 6 82.59 31.41 -73.43
N THR A 7 82.05 30.49 -72.64
CA THR A 7 81.61 29.17 -73.12
C THR A 7 80.09 29.18 -72.94
N GLY A 8 79.26 29.07 -73.96
CA GLY A 8 79.28 28.08 -75.04
C GLY A 8 77.98 27.29 -74.87
N ALA A 9 76.86 27.86 -75.34
CA ALA A 9 75.55 27.25 -75.25
C ALA A 9 75.50 26.02 -76.17
N GLY A 10 75.32 24.83 -75.57
CA GLY A 10 75.10 23.57 -76.26
C GLY A 10 73.94 22.84 -75.60
N ALA A 11 72.87 22.65 -76.37
CA ALA A 11 71.63 22.01 -75.96
C ALA A 11 71.84 20.57 -75.47
N GLY A 12 71.10 20.17 -74.43
CA GLY A 12 71.11 18.78 -73.97
C GLY A 12 70.31 18.52 -72.69
N ARG A 13 68.99 18.38 -72.85
CA ARG A 13 68.09 17.47 -72.11
C ARG A 13 68.36 17.27 -70.60
N SER A 14 67.42 17.71 -69.78
CA SER A 14 67.07 16.98 -68.55
C SER A 14 65.56 17.04 -68.37
N ALA A 15 64.94 15.90 -68.67
CA ALA A 15 63.52 15.64 -68.48
C ALA A 15 63.18 15.65 -66.99
N ALA A 16 61.97 16.13 -66.69
CA ALA A 16 61.36 16.08 -65.36
C ALA A 16 61.30 14.65 -64.80
N PRO A 17 61.29 14.47 -63.47
CA PRO A 17 61.14 13.15 -62.86
C PRO A 17 59.78 12.54 -63.23
N ALA A 18 59.82 11.28 -63.68
CA ALA A 18 58.66 10.47 -64.03
C ALA A 18 57.76 10.27 -62.79
N GLN A 19 56.47 10.57 -62.95
CA GLN A 19 55.44 10.15 -61.99
C GLN A 19 55.35 8.61 -61.94
N PRO A 20 55.15 8.00 -60.77
CA PRO A 20 54.97 6.55 -60.68
C PRO A 20 53.70 6.12 -61.43
N SER A 21 53.87 5.05 -62.21
CA SER A 21 52.89 4.37 -63.04
C SER A 21 51.65 3.95 -62.23
N VAL A 22 50.50 4.45 -62.68
CA VAL A 22 49.17 4.01 -62.24
C VAL A 22 48.93 2.61 -62.81
N GLY A 23 49.26 1.58 -62.04
CA GLY A 23 49.07 0.19 -62.45
C GLY A 23 48.99 -0.69 -61.22
N ASP A 24 47.78 -0.86 -60.68
CA ASP A 24 47.08 -2.14 -60.57
C ASP A 24 45.88 -1.96 -59.60
N ARG A 25 44.73 -1.52 -60.12
CA ARG A 25 43.46 -1.63 -59.42
C ARG A 25 42.56 -2.50 -60.26
N LEU A 26 42.28 -3.70 -59.78
CA LEU A 26 41.25 -4.56 -60.35
C LEU A 26 39.96 -3.76 -60.52
N PRO A 27 39.24 -3.87 -61.65
CA PRO A 27 37.98 -3.17 -61.87
C PRO A 27 37.02 -3.48 -60.73
N THR A 28 36.68 -2.47 -59.93
CA THR A 28 35.65 -2.62 -58.91
C THR A 28 34.30 -2.72 -59.62
N PRO A 29 33.54 -3.81 -59.41
CA PRO A 29 32.26 -4.00 -60.10
C PRO A 29 31.31 -2.81 -59.78
N PRO A 30 30.51 -2.35 -60.76
CA PRO A 30 29.57 -1.26 -60.56
C PRO A 30 28.66 -1.55 -59.36
N ARG A 31 28.71 -0.68 -58.33
CA ARG A 31 27.84 -0.79 -57.15
C ARG A 31 26.39 -0.67 -57.59
N GLU A 32 25.69 -1.80 -57.72
CA GLU A 32 24.23 -1.82 -57.85
C GLU A 32 23.63 -1.24 -56.57
N ARG A 33 23.22 0.03 -56.64
CA ARG A 33 22.47 0.67 -55.56
C ARG A 33 21.07 0.08 -55.61
N LYS A 34 20.72 -0.75 -54.62
CA LYS A 34 19.37 -1.30 -54.43
C LYS A 34 18.63 -0.43 -53.39
N PRO A 35 18.12 0.77 -53.76
CA PRO A 35 17.50 1.70 -52.80
C PRO A 35 16.30 1.10 -52.09
N ALA A 36 15.60 0.16 -52.73
CA ALA A 36 14.50 -0.59 -52.14
C ALA A 36 14.93 -1.40 -50.91
N LEU A 37 16.11 -2.03 -50.91
CA LEU A 37 16.63 -2.77 -49.75
C LEU A 37 17.01 -1.83 -48.60
N ALA A 38 17.54 -0.65 -48.92
CA ALA A 38 17.84 0.36 -47.91
C ALA A 38 16.56 0.87 -47.24
N ALA A 39 15.50 1.14 -48.02
CA ALA A 39 14.20 1.55 -47.49
C ALA A 39 13.58 0.48 -46.58
N LEU A 40 13.66 -0.80 -46.96
CA LEU A 40 13.21 -1.93 -46.13
C LEU A 40 13.99 -1.98 -44.81
N ALA A 41 15.32 -1.89 -44.87
CA ALA A 41 16.16 -1.89 -43.67
C ALA A 41 15.80 -0.74 -42.73
N VAL A 42 15.59 0.46 -43.25
CA VAL A 42 15.13 1.62 -42.47
C VAL A 42 13.75 1.38 -41.86
N LEU A 43 12.80 0.82 -42.61
CA LEU A 43 11.46 0.49 -42.08
C LEU A 43 11.57 -0.50 -40.91
N LEU A 44 12.34 -1.58 -41.06
CA LEU A 44 12.55 -2.55 -39.98
C LEU A 44 13.21 -1.93 -38.75
N ILE A 45 14.17 -1.03 -38.95
CA ILE A 45 14.79 -0.27 -37.85
C ILE A 45 13.73 0.60 -37.15
N LEU A 46 12.87 1.30 -37.89
CA LEU A 46 11.82 2.14 -37.31
C LEU A 46 10.79 1.30 -36.54
N VAL A 47 10.37 0.16 -37.06
CA VAL A 47 9.44 -0.75 -36.37
C VAL A 47 10.08 -1.35 -35.12
N GLY A 48 11.33 -1.81 -35.20
CA GLY A 48 12.07 -2.32 -34.05
C GLY A 48 12.30 -1.27 -32.97
N ALA A 49 12.65 -0.04 -33.38
CA ALA A 49 12.81 1.09 -32.46
C ALA A 49 11.48 1.44 -31.80
N LEU A 50 10.39 1.57 -32.56
CA LEU A 50 9.05 1.85 -32.02
C LEU A 50 8.62 0.77 -31.02
N GLY A 51 8.75 -0.51 -31.39
CA GLY A 51 8.42 -1.64 -30.52
C GLY A 51 9.24 -1.66 -29.23
N ALA A 52 10.55 -1.45 -29.33
CA ALA A 52 11.43 -1.36 -28.16
C ALA A 52 11.06 -0.18 -27.25
N THR A 53 10.75 0.99 -27.80
CA THR A 53 10.33 2.15 -27.00
C THR A 53 9.01 1.91 -26.27
N MET A 54 8.01 1.30 -26.92
CA MET A 54 6.73 0.97 -26.30
C MET A 54 6.90 0.00 -25.13
N LEU A 55 7.69 -1.06 -25.29
CA LEU A 55 7.95 -2.01 -24.20
C LEU A 55 8.71 -1.37 -23.02
N VAL A 56 9.66 -0.49 -23.30
CA VAL A 56 10.41 0.23 -22.25
C VAL A 56 9.52 1.21 -21.49
N LEU A 57 8.63 1.92 -22.18
CA LEU A 57 7.68 2.84 -21.55
C LEU A 57 6.66 2.10 -20.68
N GLN A 58 6.13 0.97 -21.17
CA GLN A 58 5.19 0.15 -20.41
C GLN A 58 5.83 -0.47 -19.16
N ALA A 59 7.09 -0.90 -19.24
CA ALA A 59 7.82 -1.46 -18.10
C ALA A 59 8.28 -0.39 -17.08
N GLY A 60 8.24 0.88 -17.47
CA GLY A 60 8.79 2.00 -16.70
C GLY A 60 7.75 2.89 -16.00
N GLU A 61 6.44 2.71 -16.24
CA GLU A 61 5.41 3.55 -15.64
C GLU A 61 5.30 3.24 -14.15
N ARG A 62 5.99 4.07 -13.35
CA ARG A 62 5.93 4.03 -11.89
C ARG A 62 5.16 5.23 -11.39
N ILE A 63 4.25 4.99 -10.47
CA ILE A 63 3.44 6.03 -9.83
C ILE A 63 3.85 6.19 -8.36
N GLU A 64 3.75 7.41 -7.86
CA GLU A 64 4.02 7.74 -6.46
C GLU A 64 2.75 7.53 -5.63
N VAL A 65 2.77 6.51 -4.78
CA VAL A 65 1.60 6.09 -4.00
C VAL A 65 1.84 6.26 -2.51
N VAL A 66 0.75 6.36 -1.75
CA VAL A 66 0.79 6.49 -0.31
C VAL A 66 1.13 5.14 0.33
N LYS A 67 2.24 5.08 1.07
CA LYS A 67 2.60 3.95 1.93
C LYS A 67 2.38 4.31 3.39
N VAL A 68 1.69 3.44 4.12
CA VAL A 68 1.46 3.59 5.56
C VAL A 68 2.72 3.14 6.32
N THR A 69 3.26 4.01 7.17
CA THR A 69 4.47 3.74 7.96
C THR A 69 4.17 3.30 9.39
N GLN A 70 3.02 3.65 9.93
CA GLN A 70 2.57 3.31 11.28
C GLN A 70 1.20 2.65 11.22
N ALA A 71 0.94 1.68 12.10
CA ALA A 71 -0.36 0.99 12.11
C ALA A 71 -1.49 1.99 12.38
N ILE A 72 -2.53 1.97 11.55
CA ILE A 72 -3.71 2.83 11.67
C ILE A 72 -4.88 1.95 12.12
N PRO A 73 -5.49 2.21 13.28
CA PRO A 73 -6.65 1.44 13.71
C PRO A 73 -7.86 1.74 12.82
N ALA A 74 -8.89 0.88 12.87
CA ALA A 74 -10.15 1.15 12.19
C ALA A 74 -10.73 2.50 12.66
N GLY A 75 -11.23 3.32 11.75
CA GLY A 75 -11.67 4.70 12.04
C GLY A 75 -10.55 5.72 12.22
N GLY A 76 -9.28 5.29 12.18
CA GLY A 76 -8.12 6.17 12.12
C GLY A 76 -8.01 6.90 10.78
N SER A 77 -7.31 8.03 10.76
CA SER A 77 -7.04 8.80 9.54
C SER A 77 -5.56 8.69 9.13
N VAL A 78 -5.30 8.88 7.85
CA VAL A 78 -3.94 9.00 7.32
C VAL A 78 -3.49 10.45 7.42
N ASN A 79 -2.30 10.66 7.95
CA ASN A 79 -1.66 11.94 8.16
C ASN A 79 -0.22 11.90 7.61
N THR A 80 0.42 13.05 7.46
CA THR A 80 1.82 13.13 6.98
C THR A 80 2.84 12.48 7.93
N SER A 81 2.46 12.21 9.19
CA SER A 81 3.31 11.54 10.17
C SER A 81 3.26 10.01 10.10
N ASN A 82 2.19 9.43 9.53
CA ASN A 82 1.99 7.98 9.45
C ASN A 82 2.01 7.46 7.99
N ALA A 83 2.38 8.31 7.03
CA ALA A 83 2.45 7.96 5.63
C ALA A 83 3.66 8.59 4.92
N THR A 84 4.18 7.88 3.93
CA THR A 84 5.31 8.32 3.08
C THR A 84 5.05 7.95 1.63
N PRO A 85 5.57 8.72 0.67
CA PRO A 85 5.47 8.35 -0.73
C PRO A 85 6.37 7.16 -1.04
N VAL A 86 5.90 6.24 -1.89
CA VAL A 86 6.71 5.16 -2.46
C VAL A 86 6.40 5.01 -3.94
N MET A 87 7.42 4.70 -4.74
CA MET A 87 7.24 4.41 -6.15
C MET A 87 6.87 2.94 -6.34
N VAL A 88 5.71 2.68 -6.92
CA VAL A 88 5.28 1.33 -7.31
C VAL A 88 5.08 1.25 -8.82
N ALA A 89 5.24 0.05 -9.38
CA ALA A 89 4.82 -0.21 -10.75
C ALA A 89 3.30 -0.03 -10.83
N LYS A 90 2.82 0.71 -11.82
CA LYS A 90 1.40 0.91 -12.01
C LYS A 90 0.75 -0.39 -12.48
N ASP A 91 -0.34 -0.76 -11.84
CA ASP A 91 -1.20 -1.88 -12.21
C ASP A 91 -2.64 -1.39 -12.18
N ASP A 92 -3.32 -1.46 -13.31
CA ASP A 92 -4.69 -0.95 -13.46
C ASP A 92 -5.73 -1.80 -12.70
N SER A 93 -5.36 -2.99 -12.22
CA SER A 93 -6.22 -3.82 -11.38
C SER A 93 -6.25 -3.40 -9.91
N ILE A 94 -5.33 -2.52 -9.49
CA ILE A 94 -5.21 -2.06 -8.10
C ILE A 94 -5.52 -0.56 -8.04
N HIS A 95 -6.51 -0.20 -7.23
CA HIS A 95 -6.87 1.20 -6.98
C HIS A 95 -5.89 1.87 -6.02
N TYR A 96 -4.69 2.14 -6.51
CA TYR A 96 -3.67 2.87 -5.76
C TYR A 96 -4.10 4.30 -5.42
N ILE A 97 -3.74 4.74 -4.23
CA ILE A 97 -3.91 6.14 -3.84
C ILE A 97 -2.61 6.90 -4.11
N GLU A 98 -2.66 7.82 -5.06
CA GLU A 98 -1.54 8.69 -5.39
C GLU A 98 -1.21 9.64 -4.23
N TRP A 99 0.07 9.99 -4.09
CA TRP A 99 0.52 10.93 -3.07
C TRP A 99 -0.15 12.31 -3.18
N THR A 100 -0.52 12.71 -4.39
CA THR A 100 -1.28 13.95 -4.69
C THR A 100 -2.67 13.96 -4.06
N GLN A 101 -3.26 12.79 -3.81
CA GLN A 101 -4.60 12.63 -3.23
C GLN A 101 -4.60 12.52 -1.70
N LEU A 102 -3.42 12.61 -1.06
CA LEU A 102 -3.28 12.48 0.39
C LEU A 102 -4.17 13.48 1.17
N ASP A 103 -4.36 14.69 0.66
CA ASP A 103 -5.23 15.68 1.30
C ASP A 103 -6.71 15.30 1.29
N GLN A 104 -7.16 14.54 0.29
CA GLN A 104 -8.50 13.95 0.27
C GLN A 104 -8.55 12.74 1.20
N LEU A 105 -7.48 11.93 1.22
CA LEU A 105 -7.36 10.75 2.08
C LEU A 105 -7.42 11.08 3.57
N LYS A 106 -6.90 12.24 3.99
CA LYS A 106 -7.00 12.76 5.37
C LYS A 106 -8.44 12.90 5.87
N LYS A 107 -9.39 13.14 4.96
CA LYS A 107 -10.81 13.31 5.31
C LYS A 107 -11.52 11.98 5.48
N LEU A 108 -11.00 10.93 4.85
CA LEU A 108 -11.52 9.58 4.93
C LEU A 108 -10.98 8.86 6.16
N LYS A 109 -11.70 7.83 6.57
CA LYS A 109 -11.36 6.97 7.69
C LYS A 109 -11.02 5.58 7.19
N ALA A 110 -10.06 4.95 7.84
CA ALA A 110 -9.74 3.55 7.58
C ALA A 110 -10.96 2.68 7.93
N VAL A 111 -11.47 1.92 6.98
CA VAL A 111 -12.62 1.01 7.20
C VAL A 111 -12.21 -0.09 8.18
N ASN A 112 -11.00 -0.61 8.02
CA ASN A 112 -10.40 -1.65 8.85
C ASN A 112 -9.07 -1.20 9.45
N ALA A 113 -8.51 -2.02 10.35
CA ALA A 113 -7.18 -1.75 10.87
C ALA A 113 -6.14 -2.01 9.76
N ILE A 114 -5.28 -1.03 9.54
CA ILE A 114 -4.25 -1.04 8.51
C ILE A 114 -2.89 -1.27 9.20
N PRO A 115 -2.18 -2.37 8.91
CA PRO A 115 -0.88 -2.62 9.50
C PRO A 115 0.19 -1.66 8.94
N ALA A 116 1.31 -1.53 9.65
CA ALA A 116 2.44 -0.73 9.16
C ALA A 116 3.11 -1.40 7.95
N GLY A 117 3.60 -0.59 7.02
CA GLY A 117 4.40 -1.03 5.87
C GLY A 117 3.60 -1.36 4.61
N VAL A 118 2.28 -1.22 4.61
CA VAL A 118 1.41 -1.52 3.47
C VAL A 118 1.19 -0.31 2.56
N VAL A 119 0.88 -0.58 1.29
CA VAL A 119 0.45 0.43 0.32
C VAL A 119 -1.04 0.69 0.53
N ALA A 120 -1.41 1.96 0.59
CA ALA A 120 -2.79 2.40 0.72
C ALA A 120 -3.53 2.19 -0.62
N VAL A 121 -4.65 1.48 -0.56
CA VAL A 121 -5.59 1.32 -1.68
C VAL A 121 -6.95 1.89 -1.30
N GLY A 122 -7.72 2.33 -2.29
CA GLY A 122 -8.98 3.07 -2.09
C GLY A 122 -9.97 2.34 -1.19
N GLU A 123 -10.06 1.01 -1.31
CA GLU A 123 -10.99 0.16 -0.55
C GLU A 123 -10.70 0.10 0.95
N MET A 124 -9.51 0.52 1.37
CA MET A 124 -9.16 0.58 2.79
C MET A 124 -9.77 1.80 3.49
N PHE A 125 -10.30 2.76 2.72
CA PHE A 125 -10.79 4.05 3.22
C PHE A 125 -12.24 4.30 2.80
N GLY A 126 -13.01 4.86 3.71
CA GLY A 126 -14.40 5.26 3.48
C GLY A 126 -14.75 6.51 4.28
N ASP A 127 -15.93 7.07 4.01
CA ASP A 127 -16.41 8.27 4.72
C ASP A 127 -16.61 7.99 6.21
N GLU A 128 -16.99 6.76 6.57
CA GLU A 128 -17.09 6.30 7.96
C GLU A 128 -16.45 4.91 8.14
N ALA A 129 -16.03 4.61 9.37
CA ALA A 129 -15.63 3.26 9.76
C ALA A 129 -16.86 2.35 9.72
N GLY A 130 -17.12 1.75 8.57
CA GLY A 130 -18.29 0.91 8.36
C GLY A 130 -18.25 -0.36 9.21
N VAL A 131 -19.35 -0.67 9.88
CA VAL A 131 -19.59 -1.98 10.47
C VAL A 131 -19.85 -2.96 9.33
N ALA A 132 -19.07 -4.04 9.24
CA ALA A 132 -19.25 -5.04 8.19
C ALA A 132 -20.68 -5.62 8.20
N ALA A 133 -21.23 -5.92 7.01
CA ALA A 133 -22.56 -6.50 6.88
C ALA A 133 -22.70 -7.77 7.74
N GLY A 134 -23.79 -7.87 8.51
CA GLY A 134 -24.04 -8.97 9.46
C GLY A 134 -23.44 -8.77 10.85
N LYS A 135 -22.61 -7.73 11.05
CA LYS A 135 -22.13 -7.31 12.37
C LYS A 135 -22.95 -6.12 12.90
N ALA A 136 -22.98 -6.00 14.22
CA ALA A 136 -23.64 -4.92 14.95
C ALA A 136 -22.72 -4.36 16.03
N THR A 137 -22.88 -3.08 16.32
CA THR A 137 -22.08 -2.35 17.30
C THR A 137 -22.87 -2.15 18.59
N VAL A 138 -22.28 -2.54 19.72
CA VAL A 138 -22.89 -2.43 21.05
C VAL A 138 -21.97 -1.61 21.96
N GLY A 139 -22.54 -0.61 22.62
CA GLY A 139 -21.86 0.17 23.65
C GLY A 139 -22.00 -0.49 25.03
N LEU A 140 -20.91 -0.57 25.77
CA LEU A 140 -20.86 -1.13 27.12
C LEU A 140 -20.29 -0.10 28.09
N SER A 141 -20.88 -0.04 29.28
CA SER A 141 -20.37 0.73 30.41
C SER A 141 -19.84 -0.26 31.45
N LEU A 142 -18.51 -0.41 31.50
CA LEU A 142 -17.85 -1.46 32.30
C LEU A 142 -17.18 -0.87 33.54
N LYS A 143 -17.40 -1.49 34.70
CA LYS A 143 -16.70 -1.12 35.94
C LYS A 143 -15.25 -1.56 35.93
N ALA A 144 -14.41 -0.93 36.75
CA ALA A 144 -13.05 -1.39 37.01
C ALA A 144 -13.08 -2.87 37.47
N GLY A 145 -12.32 -3.74 36.79
CA GLY A 145 -12.31 -5.18 37.02
C GLY A 145 -13.23 -6.01 36.10
N GLN A 146 -14.11 -5.37 35.32
CA GLN A 146 -14.93 -6.03 34.29
C GLN A 146 -14.27 -6.03 32.90
N TYR A 147 -13.04 -5.51 32.77
CA TYR A 147 -12.30 -5.48 31.51
C TYR A 147 -10.81 -5.80 31.76
N PRO A 148 -10.11 -6.38 30.77
CA PRO A 148 -8.68 -6.66 30.88
C PRO A 148 -7.87 -5.36 30.84
N THR A 149 -6.76 -5.31 31.55
CA THR A 149 -5.86 -4.14 31.54
C THR A 149 -5.21 -3.99 30.17
N GLY A 150 -5.13 -2.76 29.66
CA GLY A 150 -4.45 -2.46 28.40
C GLY A 150 -5.22 -2.79 27.13
N ILE A 151 -6.55 -2.96 27.21
CA ILE A 151 -7.43 -3.13 26.04
C ILE A 151 -7.26 -1.97 25.04
N LYS A 152 -7.04 -2.30 23.77
CA LYS A 152 -6.88 -1.34 22.68
C LYS A 152 -7.95 -1.53 21.62
N GLN A 153 -8.13 -0.48 20.84
CA GLN A 153 -8.94 -0.56 19.63
C GLN A 153 -8.35 -1.60 18.67
N GLY A 154 -9.18 -2.53 18.20
CA GLY A 154 -8.80 -3.64 17.33
C GLY A 154 -8.62 -4.98 18.05
N ASP A 155 -8.55 -5.00 19.38
CA ASP A 155 -8.41 -6.24 20.16
C ASP A 155 -9.65 -7.15 20.03
N THR A 156 -9.41 -8.45 20.16
CA THR A 156 -10.47 -9.47 20.21
C THR A 156 -10.76 -9.82 21.67
N VAL A 157 -12.02 -9.75 22.05
CA VAL A 157 -12.49 -10.05 23.41
C VAL A 157 -13.69 -10.98 23.38
N ALA A 158 -13.82 -11.81 24.40
CA ALA A 158 -15.03 -12.55 24.70
C ALA A 158 -15.82 -11.80 25.77
N ALA A 159 -17.13 -11.73 25.60
CA ALA A 159 -18.06 -11.11 26.54
C ALA A 159 -18.81 -12.19 27.32
N TYR A 160 -18.68 -12.14 28.65
CA TYR A 160 -19.32 -13.04 29.58
C TYR A 160 -20.41 -12.34 30.38
N ARG A 161 -21.51 -13.03 30.64
CA ARG A 161 -22.55 -12.62 31.58
C ARG A 161 -22.08 -12.88 33.00
N VAL A 162 -22.10 -11.83 33.83
CA VAL A 162 -21.79 -11.89 35.26
C VAL A 162 -23.09 -11.75 36.03
N ASN A 163 -23.63 -12.86 36.53
CA ASN A 163 -24.85 -12.81 37.32
C ASN A 163 -24.51 -12.21 38.70
N SER A 164 -25.12 -11.07 39.06
CA SER A 164 -24.87 -10.40 40.33
C SER A 164 -25.59 -11.05 41.53
N ALA A 165 -26.35 -12.13 41.30
CA ALA A 165 -26.97 -12.94 42.34
C ALA A 165 -25.95 -13.82 43.08
N SER A 166 -25.16 -13.20 43.95
CA SER A 166 -24.55 -13.90 45.08
C SER A 166 -25.68 -14.31 46.03
N GLY A 167 -26.23 -15.52 45.84
CA GLY A 167 -27.21 -16.09 46.75
C GLY A 167 -28.15 -17.10 46.11
N SER A 168 -27.85 -18.37 46.33
CA SER A 168 -28.77 -19.53 46.23
C SER A 168 -29.07 -20.09 44.84
N SER A 169 -28.42 -21.21 44.51
CA SER A 169 -29.15 -22.48 44.43
C SER A 169 -28.17 -23.66 44.33
N ASN A 170 -28.05 -24.36 45.44
CA ASN A 170 -27.74 -25.78 45.43
C ASN A 170 -28.90 -26.48 44.69
N SER A 171 -28.74 -26.77 43.40
CA SER A 171 -29.64 -27.68 42.70
C SER A 171 -28.83 -28.67 41.86
N ASN A 172 -28.83 -29.89 42.38
CA ASN A 172 -28.44 -31.10 41.69
C ASN A 172 -29.31 -31.26 40.43
N SER A 173 -28.76 -30.98 39.26
CA SER A 173 -29.36 -31.35 37.97
C SER A 173 -28.25 -31.62 36.96
N SER A 174 -27.93 -32.90 36.84
CA SER A 174 -27.16 -33.46 35.73
C SER A 174 -27.99 -33.37 34.45
N SER A 175 -27.81 -32.30 33.68
CA SER A 175 -28.14 -32.24 32.26
C SER A 175 -27.62 -30.94 31.64
N SER A 176 -26.55 -31.04 30.85
CA SER A 176 -26.03 -30.03 29.94
C SER A 176 -25.63 -28.67 30.56
N ALA A 177 -24.42 -28.61 31.13
CA ALA A 177 -23.69 -27.36 31.38
C ALA A 177 -23.33 -26.69 30.04
N THR A 178 -24.34 -26.16 29.34
CA THR A 178 -24.13 -25.36 28.13
C THR A 178 -23.82 -23.93 28.57
N ASN A 179 -22.54 -23.60 28.73
CA ASN A 179 -21.93 -22.28 28.50
C ASN A 179 -22.77 -21.01 28.79
N SER A 180 -23.62 -21.01 29.82
CA SER A 180 -24.61 -19.93 30.05
C SER A 180 -23.98 -18.62 30.54
N SER A 181 -22.66 -18.60 30.68
CA SER A 181 -21.88 -17.40 30.96
C SER A 181 -21.32 -16.74 29.69
N VAL A 182 -21.18 -17.42 28.55
CA VAL A 182 -20.62 -16.80 27.34
C VAL A 182 -21.74 -16.18 26.51
N ILE A 183 -21.71 -14.86 26.32
CA ILE A 183 -22.65 -14.16 25.44
C ILE A 183 -22.07 -14.11 24.01
N VAL A 184 -20.79 -13.74 23.92
CA VAL A 184 -20.07 -13.62 22.65
C VAL A 184 -18.65 -14.15 22.82
N ASP A 185 -18.28 -15.14 22.03
CA ASP A 185 -16.91 -15.69 22.01
C ASP A 185 -15.91 -14.76 21.30
N ASN A 186 -16.36 -14.04 20.27
CA ASN A 186 -15.50 -13.23 19.41
C ASN A 186 -16.14 -11.86 19.13
N ALA A 187 -15.83 -10.90 19.98
CA ALA A 187 -16.19 -9.49 19.82
C ALA A 187 -14.93 -8.68 19.51
N ARG A 188 -15.04 -7.73 18.58
CA ARG A 188 -13.93 -6.84 18.24
C ARG A 188 -14.12 -5.47 18.87
N VAL A 189 -13.10 -4.97 19.53
CA VAL A 189 -13.14 -3.65 20.18
C VAL A 189 -13.00 -2.55 19.12
N THR A 190 -14.06 -1.76 18.93
CA THR A 190 -14.04 -0.65 17.96
C THR A 190 -13.79 0.70 18.59
N TYR A 191 -14.04 0.86 19.88
CA TYR A 191 -13.73 2.10 20.58
C TYR A 191 -13.35 1.82 22.03
N VAL A 192 -12.25 2.40 22.45
CA VAL A 192 -11.83 2.51 23.85
C VAL A 192 -11.46 3.98 24.09
N PRO A 193 -11.93 4.61 25.18
CA PRO A 193 -11.48 5.93 25.56
C PRO A 193 -9.96 5.88 25.76
N GLY A 194 -9.23 6.66 24.97
CA GLY A 194 -7.79 6.81 25.20
C GLY A 194 -7.53 7.61 26.48
N PRO A 195 -6.37 7.43 27.14
CA PRO A 195 -5.90 8.43 28.09
C PRO A 195 -5.65 9.71 27.31
N LYS A 196 -6.59 10.65 27.33
CA LYS A 196 -6.40 11.98 26.78
C LYS A 196 -6.36 12.99 27.91
N ASP A 197 -5.27 13.73 27.94
CA ASP A 197 -5.12 15.00 28.63
C ASP A 197 -6.34 15.88 28.35
N GLY A 198 -6.81 16.54 29.42
CA GLY A 198 -8.14 17.13 29.56
C GLY A 198 -8.73 17.86 28.36
N GLY A 199 -10.04 17.72 28.17
CA GLY A 199 -10.80 18.74 27.47
C GLY A 199 -12.11 18.35 26.78
N ASP A 200 -12.55 17.10 26.78
CA ASP A 200 -13.88 16.78 26.25
C ASP A 200 -14.52 15.65 27.06
N GLU A 201 -15.10 16.07 28.18
CA GLU A 201 -15.85 15.23 29.10
C GLU A 201 -17.26 15.06 28.57
N ILE A 202 -17.56 13.89 27.98
CA ILE A 202 -18.92 13.34 28.06
C ILE A 202 -18.98 12.50 29.32
N VAL A 203 -19.26 13.20 30.43
CA VAL A 203 -19.83 12.71 31.69
C VAL A 203 -18.98 11.71 32.47
N GLY A 204 -18.41 12.18 33.58
CA GLY A 204 -17.80 11.36 34.64
C GLY A 204 -18.69 10.21 35.11
N SER A 205 -18.48 9.05 34.50
CA SER A 205 -18.87 7.76 35.05
C SER A 205 -17.59 7.06 35.47
N THR A 206 -17.55 6.47 36.67
CA THR A 206 -16.48 5.57 37.11
C THR A 206 -16.33 4.31 36.23
N ASN A 207 -17.16 4.19 35.19
CA ASN A 207 -17.19 3.09 34.26
C ASN A 207 -16.52 3.48 32.93
N LEU A 208 -15.79 2.55 32.34
CA LEU A 208 -15.17 2.67 31.04
C LEU A 208 -16.21 2.41 29.93
N ALA A 209 -16.45 3.40 29.07
CA ALA A 209 -17.35 3.28 27.92
C ALA A 209 -16.63 2.59 26.75
N VAL A 210 -16.83 1.29 26.55
CA VAL A 210 -16.20 0.51 25.48
C VAL A 210 -17.23 0.18 24.40
N THR A 211 -16.85 0.24 23.14
CA THR A 211 -17.71 -0.20 22.03
C THR A 211 -17.17 -1.47 21.41
N LEU A 212 -18.05 -2.46 21.24
CA LEU A 212 -17.74 -3.76 20.64
C LEU A 212 -18.54 -3.97 19.37
N THR A 213 -17.91 -4.57 18.37
CA THR A 213 -18.59 -5.12 17.19
C THR A 213 -18.75 -6.62 17.37
N VAL A 214 -19.99 -7.09 17.25
CA VAL A 214 -20.39 -8.48 17.45
C VAL A 214 -21.27 -8.95 16.31
N ASP A 215 -21.53 -10.25 16.22
CA ASP A 215 -22.54 -10.76 15.30
C ASP A 215 -23.93 -10.24 15.66
N SER A 216 -24.68 -9.84 14.63
CA SER A 216 -26.03 -9.27 14.79
C SER A 216 -26.98 -10.17 15.61
N ASP A 217 -26.85 -11.49 15.47
CA ASP A 217 -27.64 -12.48 16.23
C ASP A 217 -27.39 -12.43 17.75
N LYS A 218 -26.21 -11.97 18.18
CA LYS A 218 -25.82 -11.88 19.60
C LYS A 218 -25.88 -10.47 20.16
N ALA A 219 -26.14 -9.48 19.31
CA ALA A 219 -26.15 -8.08 19.69
C ALA A 219 -27.26 -7.75 20.69
N ALA A 220 -28.45 -8.36 20.54
CA ALA A 220 -29.58 -8.15 21.45
C ALA A 220 -29.29 -8.67 22.87
N ASP A 221 -28.77 -9.90 22.98
CA ASP A 221 -28.41 -10.51 24.27
C ASP A 221 -27.30 -9.72 24.98
N LEU A 222 -26.32 -9.23 24.22
CA LEU A 222 -25.23 -8.42 24.74
C LEU A 222 -25.73 -7.03 25.19
N ALA A 223 -26.59 -6.38 24.41
CA ALA A 223 -27.16 -5.08 24.76
C ALA A 223 -28.03 -5.16 26.02
N GLN A 224 -28.78 -6.25 26.19
CA GLN A 224 -29.56 -6.50 27.40
C GLN A 224 -28.66 -6.69 28.62
N ALA A 225 -27.62 -7.52 28.52
CA ALA A 225 -26.66 -7.72 29.60
C ALA A 225 -25.85 -6.46 29.93
N ALA A 226 -25.48 -5.68 28.91
CA ALA A 226 -24.77 -4.41 29.05
C ALA A 226 -25.62 -3.36 29.78
N SER A 227 -26.93 -3.32 29.49
CA SER A 227 -27.88 -2.43 30.17
C SER A 227 -28.05 -2.79 31.65
N ASN A 228 -27.88 -4.06 32.01
CA ASN A 228 -27.90 -4.53 33.40
C ASN A 228 -26.53 -4.38 34.12
N GLY A 229 -25.46 -4.00 33.41
CA GLY A 229 -24.11 -3.91 33.98
C GLY A 229 -23.49 -5.26 34.35
N GLU A 230 -23.99 -6.34 33.75
CA GLU A 230 -23.65 -7.74 34.04
C GLU A 230 -22.72 -8.33 32.98
N VAL A 231 -21.79 -7.54 32.44
CA VAL A 231 -20.84 -7.99 31.42
C VAL A 231 -19.41 -7.90 31.94
N ALA A 232 -18.63 -8.97 31.74
CA ALA A 232 -17.19 -8.94 31.88
C ALA A 232 -16.53 -9.30 30.54
N LEU A 233 -15.49 -8.56 30.19
CA LEU A 233 -14.67 -8.82 29.01
C LEU A 233 -13.43 -9.60 29.40
N VAL A 234 -13.08 -10.56 28.55
CA VAL A 234 -11.84 -11.32 28.63
C VAL A 234 -11.12 -11.18 27.30
N GLN A 235 -9.83 -10.86 27.32
CA GLN A 235 -9.03 -10.80 26.09
C GLN A 235 -8.77 -12.22 25.59
N VAL A 236 -9.12 -12.48 24.33
CA VAL A 236 -8.90 -13.76 23.67
C VAL A 236 -7.79 -13.57 22.65
N PRO A 237 -6.92 -14.57 22.39
CA PRO A 237 -6.00 -14.49 21.28
C PRO A 237 -6.78 -14.21 20.00
N GLY A 238 -6.52 -13.06 19.37
CA GLY A 238 -7.08 -12.79 18.06
C GLY A 238 -6.63 -13.90 17.13
N ASN A 239 -7.57 -14.57 16.47
CA ASN A 239 -7.26 -15.56 15.45
C ASN A 239 -6.69 -14.80 14.24
N SER A 240 -5.46 -14.32 14.35
CA SER A 240 -4.63 -13.90 13.22
C SER A 240 -4.30 -15.19 12.47
N GLY A 241 -5.24 -15.61 11.62
CA GLY A 241 -5.03 -16.66 10.65
C GLY A 241 -3.74 -16.38 9.88
N ASN A 242 -2.92 -17.42 9.82
CA ASN A 242 -1.64 -17.53 9.14
C ASN A 242 -1.70 -17.04 7.69
#